data_AF-A0A916FQ34-F1
#
_entry.id   AF-A0A916FQ34-F1
#
_cell.length_a   1.000
_cell.length_b   1.000
_cell.length_c   1.000
_cell.angle_alpha   90.00
_cell.angle_beta   90.00
_cell.angle_gamma   90.00
#
_symmetry.space_group_name_H-M   'P 1'
#
loop_
_entity.id
_entity.type
_entity.pdbx_description
1 polymer ?
#
loop_
_entity_poly.entity_id
_entity_poly.type
_entity_poly.pdbx_seq_one_letter_code
_entity_poly.pdbx_strand_id
1 'polypeptide(L)'
;MNLKKWLGLIGLTLALAAGSAAAQLKAGRDYKPLANPQAVESGEKIQVLEFFWYGCSHCYDLEPILNKWTARLPKDVEFRRVPAIPTERWAPNARTFYTLESLGLLEKLHG
;
A
#
# COMPACT_ATOMS: atom_id res chain seq x y z
N MET A 1 -18.22 -45.96 20.62
CA MET A 1 -17.89 -44.71 19.88
C MET A 1 -16.89 -43.93 20.72
N ASN A 2 -15.68 -43.67 20.23
CA ASN A 2 -14.48 -43.50 21.06
C ASN A 2 -14.21 -42.03 21.43
N LEU A 3 -14.13 -41.71 22.73
CA LEU A 3 -13.93 -40.35 23.28
C LEU A 3 -12.70 -39.64 22.70
N LYS A 4 -11.64 -40.40 22.35
CA LYS A 4 -10.45 -39.89 21.66
C LYS A 4 -10.75 -39.32 20.26
N LYS A 5 -11.74 -39.87 19.54
CA LYS A 5 -12.15 -39.35 18.23
C LYS A 5 -12.90 -38.03 18.34
N TRP A 6 -13.68 -37.83 19.41
CA TRP A 6 -14.36 -36.58 19.71
C TRP A 6 -13.37 -35.47 20.13
N LEU A 7 -12.42 -35.80 21.00
CA LEU A 7 -11.34 -34.87 21.37
C LEU A 7 -10.49 -34.46 20.17
N GLY A 8 -10.19 -35.39 19.26
CA GLY A 8 -9.49 -35.09 18.01
C GLY A 8 -10.28 -34.20 17.05
N LEU A 9 -11.60 -34.42 16.91
CA LEU A 9 -12.46 -33.57 16.07
C LEU A 9 -12.61 -32.15 16.62
N ILE A 10 -12.73 -32.01 17.95
CA ILE A 10 -12.83 -30.71 18.62
C ILE A 10 -11.50 -29.95 18.51
N GLY A 11 -10.35 -30.63 18.68
CA GLY A 11 -9.03 -30.01 18.51
C GLY A 11 -8.80 -29.51 17.07
N LEU A 12 -9.24 -30.28 16.07
CA LEU A 12 -9.10 -29.90 14.66
C LEU A 12 -10.01 -28.72 14.28
N THR A 13 -11.23 -28.66 14.81
CA THR A 13 -12.15 -27.54 14.56
C THR A 13 -11.71 -26.25 15.25
N LEU A 14 -11.13 -26.32 16.46
CA LEU A 14 -10.57 -25.15 17.14
C LEU A 14 -9.35 -24.57 16.41
N ALA A 15 -8.50 -25.43 15.84
CA ALA A 15 -7.34 -25.01 15.05
C ALA A 15 -7.74 -24.33 13.73
N LEU A 16 -8.85 -24.74 13.10
CA LEU A 16 -9.40 -24.07 11.92
C LEU A 16 -10.10 -22.74 12.26
N ALA A 17 -10.66 -22.61 13.47
CA ALA A 17 -11.32 -21.38 13.93
C ALA A 17 -10.35 -20.30 14.42
N ALA A 18 -9.07 -20.64 14.65
CA ALA A 18 -7.99 -19.68 14.94
C ALA A 18 -7.53 -18.91 13.68
N GLY A 19 -8.41 -18.77 12.68
CA GLY A 19 -8.22 -17.87 11.56
C GLY A 19 -8.00 -16.45 12.10
N SER A 20 -6.89 -15.87 11.67
CA SER A 20 -6.40 -14.53 12.00
C SER A 20 -7.53 -13.52 12.24
N ALA A 21 -7.73 -13.13 13.50
CA ALA A 21 -8.49 -11.94 13.86
C ALA A 21 -7.72 -10.72 13.35
N ALA A 22 -7.80 -10.45 12.04
CA ALA A 22 -7.31 -9.21 11.48
C ALA A 22 -8.15 -8.09 12.08
N ALA A 23 -7.49 -7.11 12.72
CA ALA A 23 -8.19 -5.94 13.22
C ALA A 23 -8.97 -5.32 12.05
N GLN A 24 -10.29 -5.21 12.18
CA GLN A 24 -11.09 -4.51 11.19
C GLN A 24 -10.64 -3.06 11.13
N LEU A 25 -10.30 -2.58 9.94
CA LEU A 25 -9.97 -1.18 9.70
C LEU A 25 -11.21 -0.32 9.99
N LYS A 26 -11.03 0.70 10.81
CA LYS A 26 -12.10 1.61 11.21
C LYS A 26 -11.93 2.96 10.52
N ALA A 27 -12.96 3.37 9.77
CA ALA A 27 -13.04 4.72 9.22
C ALA A 27 -12.96 5.76 10.36
N GLY A 28 -12.20 6.84 10.14
CA GLY A 28 -11.94 7.88 11.12
C GLY A 28 -10.81 7.57 12.12
N ARG A 29 -10.29 6.32 12.15
CA ARG A 29 -9.10 5.94 12.92
C ARG A 29 -7.95 5.50 12.02
N ASP A 30 -8.20 4.50 11.18
CA ASP A 30 -7.17 3.86 10.35
C ASP A 30 -7.12 4.46 8.94
N TYR A 31 -8.25 4.97 8.44
CA TYR A 31 -8.35 5.67 7.16
C TYR A 31 -9.50 6.68 7.17
N LYS A 32 -9.48 7.62 6.23
CA LYS A 32 -10.54 8.60 6.02
C LYS A 32 -11.12 8.45 4.61
N PRO A 33 -12.42 8.10 4.45
CA PRO A 33 -13.07 8.18 3.16
C PRO A 33 -13.01 9.60 2.62
N LEU A 34 -12.66 9.74 1.34
CA LEU A 34 -12.75 11.04 0.66
C LEU A 34 -14.21 11.39 0.45
N ALA A 35 -14.58 12.63 0.73
CA ALA A 35 -15.94 13.12 0.46
C ALA A 35 -16.26 13.08 -1.04
N ASN A 36 -15.25 13.37 -1.86
CA ASN A 36 -15.32 13.30 -3.32
C ASN A 36 -14.29 12.28 -3.81
N PRO A 37 -14.71 11.06 -4.16
CA PRO A 37 -13.83 10.06 -4.76
C PRO A 37 -13.14 10.63 -6.01
N GLN A 38 -11.86 10.32 -6.17
CA GLN A 38 -11.09 10.73 -7.34
C GLN A 38 -11.26 9.71 -8.47
N ALA A 39 -11.19 10.16 -9.71
CA ALA A 39 -11.18 9.27 -10.85
C ALA A 39 -9.93 8.38 -10.81
N VAL A 40 -10.12 7.09 -11.10
CA VAL A 40 -9.05 6.11 -11.11
C VAL A 40 -8.53 5.96 -12.54
N GLU A 41 -7.23 6.14 -12.74
CA GLU A 41 -6.59 5.98 -14.06
C GLU A 41 -6.32 4.51 -14.44
N SER A 42 -6.32 3.61 -13.45
CA SER A 42 -5.96 2.19 -13.63
C SER A 42 -7.10 1.29 -14.14
N GLY A 43 -8.19 1.88 -14.63
CA GLY A 43 -9.36 1.14 -15.13
C GLY A 43 -10.02 0.30 -14.03
N GLU A 44 -10.08 -1.01 -14.25
CA GLU A 44 -10.68 -1.97 -13.30
C GLU A 44 -9.77 -2.34 -12.13
N LYS A 45 -8.48 -1.96 -12.17
CA LYS A 45 -7.54 -2.26 -11.07
C LYS A 45 -7.74 -1.30 -9.90
N ILE A 46 -7.46 -1.80 -8.70
CA ILE A 46 -7.37 -1.02 -7.47
C ILE A 46 -6.14 -0.11 -7.56
N GLN A 47 -6.34 1.20 -7.52
CA GLN A 47 -5.26 2.17 -7.51
C GLN A 47 -4.81 2.49 -6.10
N VAL A 48 -3.50 2.42 -5.85
CA VAL A 48 -2.86 2.90 -4.64
C VAL A 48 -1.88 4.00 -5.01
N LEU A 49 -2.11 5.21 -4.48
CA LEU A 49 -1.25 6.36 -4.70
C LEU A 49 -0.47 6.68 -3.44
N GLU A 50 0.85 6.79 -3.57
CA GLU A 50 1.70 7.43 -2.57
C GLU A 50 1.94 8.88 -2.96
N PHE A 51 1.58 9.82 -2.08
CA PHE A 51 1.97 11.21 -2.21
C PHE A 51 3.24 11.47 -1.41
N PHE A 52 4.34 11.84 -2.07
CA PHE A 52 5.65 11.96 -1.44
C PHE A 52 6.38 13.25 -1.85
N TRP A 53 7.49 13.57 -1.18
CA TRP A 53 8.40 14.63 -1.59
C TRP A 53 9.84 14.23 -1.24
N TYR A 54 10.82 14.48 -2.11
CA TYR A 54 12.22 14.07 -1.86
C TYR A 54 12.85 14.69 -0.60
N GLY A 55 12.33 15.83 -0.11
CA GLY A 55 12.79 16.43 1.14
C GLY A 55 12.06 15.93 2.40
N CYS A 56 11.13 14.99 2.27
CA CYS A 56 10.35 14.44 3.38
C CYS A 56 11.09 13.28 4.04
N SER A 57 11.57 13.45 5.28
CA SER A 57 12.28 12.39 6.02
C SER A 57 11.41 11.16 6.24
N HIS A 58 10.14 11.33 6.57
CA HIS A 58 9.22 10.19 6.76
C HIS A 58 9.00 9.38 5.49
N CYS A 59 9.00 10.05 4.33
CA CYS A 59 8.87 9.40 3.04
C CYS A 59 10.14 8.59 2.73
N TYR A 60 11.31 9.18 2.99
CA TYR A 60 12.60 8.51 2.88
C TYR A 60 12.69 7.25 3.77
N ASP A 61 12.23 7.35 5.03
CA ASP A 61 12.23 6.22 5.96
C ASP A 61 11.24 5.11 5.54
N LEU A 62 10.14 5.48 4.88
CA LEU A 62 9.11 4.55 4.40
C LEU A 62 9.53 3.81 3.12
N GLU A 63 10.29 4.44 2.25
CA GLU A 63 10.71 3.94 0.93
C GLU A 63 11.17 2.47 0.91
N PRO A 64 12.12 2.02 1.77
CA PRO A 64 12.57 0.62 1.74
C PRO A 64 11.49 -0.39 2.15
N ILE A 65 10.49 0.04 2.94
CA ILE A 65 9.35 -0.80 3.34
C ILE A 65 8.36 -0.85 2.17
N LEU A 66 8.10 0.30 1.54
CA LEU A 66 7.18 0.41 0.43
C LEU A 66 7.66 -0.38 -0.78
N ASN A 67 8.95 -0.29 -1.14
CA ASN A 67 9.55 -1.07 -2.22
C ASN A 67 9.41 -2.59 -2.02
N LYS A 68 9.53 -3.09 -0.78
CA LYS A 68 9.31 -4.50 -0.49
C LYS A 68 7.85 -4.91 -0.63
N TRP A 69 6.93 -4.00 -0.33
CA TRP A 69 5.50 -4.24 -0.45
C TRP A 69 5.04 -4.20 -1.91
N THR A 70 5.49 -3.21 -2.68
CA THR A 70 5.14 -3.04 -4.11
C THR A 70 5.59 -4.24 -4.95
N ALA A 71 6.75 -4.81 -4.64
CA ALA A 71 7.27 -6.02 -5.30
C ALA A 71 6.40 -7.29 -5.11
N ARG A 72 5.39 -7.24 -4.21
CA ARG A 72 4.51 -8.38 -3.87
C ARG A 72 3.04 -8.12 -4.17
N LEU A 73 2.73 -7.06 -4.92
CA LEU A 73 1.35 -6.70 -5.21
C LEU A 73 0.65 -7.76 -6.05
N PRO A 74 -0.65 -8.02 -5.76
CA PRO A 74 -1.46 -8.86 -6.63
C PRO A 74 -1.75 -8.15 -7.96
N LYS A 75 -2.15 -8.92 -8.98
CA LYS A 75 -2.30 -8.42 -10.37
C LYS A 75 -3.41 -7.38 -10.57
N ASP A 76 -4.35 -7.32 -9.62
CA ASP A 76 -5.49 -6.40 -9.59
C ASP A 76 -5.17 -5.07 -8.91
N VAL A 77 -3.93 -4.86 -8.44
CA VAL A 77 -3.48 -3.61 -7.83
C VAL A 77 -2.47 -2.89 -8.72
N GLU A 78 -2.66 -1.59 -8.87
CA GLU A 78 -1.69 -0.70 -9.52
C GLU A 78 -1.22 0.34 -8.50
N PHE A 79 0.10 0.37 -8.27
CA PHE A 79 0.73 1.35 -7.39
C PHE A 79 1.40 2.45 -8.21
N ARG A 80 1.23 3.70 -7.81
CA ARG A 80 1.93 4.86 -8.40
C ARG A 80 2.38 5.84 -7.32
N ARG A 81 3.50 6.50 -7.59
CA ARG A 81 4.01 7.61 -6.78
C ARG A 81 3.65 8.94 -7.42
N VAL A 82 3.25 9.90 -6.60
CA VAL A 82 2.81 11.23 -7.00
C VAL A 82 3.56 12.26 -6.15
N PRO A 83 4.44 13.08 -6.74
CA PRO A 83 5.10 14.16 -6.01
C PRO A 83 4.06 15.16 -5.47
N ALA A 84 4.07 15.40 -4.16
CA ALA A 84 3.25 16.40 -3.50
C ALA A 84 3.85 17.80 -3.73
N ILE A 85 3.01 18.73 -4.22
CA ILE A 85 3.42 20.12 -4.50
C ILE A 85 2.48 21.08 -3.75
N PRO A 86 2.60 21.19 -2.40
CA PRO A 86 1.78 22.12 -1.63
C PRO A 86 2.14 23.58 -1.89
N THR A 87 3.36 23.85 -2.39
CA THR A 87 3.84 25.19 -2.77
C THR A 87 4.72 25.12 -4.01
N GLU A 88 4.79 26.22 -4.77
CA GLU A 88 5.63 26.33 -5.98
C GLU A 88 7.11 26.00 -5.73
N ARG A 89 7.61 26.27 -4.53
CA ARG A 89 9.00 25.96 -4.15
C ARG A 89 9.32 24.45 -4.25
N TRP A 90 8.31 23.58 -4.17
CA TRP A 90 8.49 22.14 -4.19
C TRP A 90 8.44 21.56 -5.61
N ALA A 91 7.92 22.34 -6.57
CA ALA A 91 7.77 21.94 -7.97
C ALA A 91 9.07 21.41 -8.63
N PRO A 92 10.28 21.92 -8.33
CA PRO A 92 11.51 21.34 -8.88
C PRO A 92 11.67 19.84 -8.56
N ASN A 93 11.28 19.37 -7.37
CA ASN A 93 11.38 17.96 -7.00
C ASN A 93 10.41 17.10 -7.81
N ALA A 94 9.19 17.59 -8.04
CA ALA A 94 8.22 16.92 -8.89
C ALA A 94 8.71 16.81 -10.33
N ARG A 95 9.27 17.90 -10.88
CA ARG A 95 9.88 17.89 -12.22
C ARG A 95 11.01 16.88 -12.31
N THR A 96 11.87 16.79 -11.29
CA THR A 96 12.92 15.75 -11.23
C THR A 96 12.31 14.35 -11.29
N PHE A 97 11.33 14.05 -10.44
CA PHE A 97 10.67 12.74 -10.44
C PHE A 97 10.11 12.37 -11.83
N TYR A 98 9.30 13.25 -12.43
CA TYR A 98 8.70 12.96 -13.74
C TYR A 98 9.72 12.95 -14.89
N THR A 99 10.83 13.68 -14.77
CA THR A 99 11.95 13.58 -15.70
C THR A 99 12.60 12.20 -15.61
N LEU A 100 12.86 11.70 -14.40
CA LEU A 100 13.41 10.37 -14.19
C LEU A 100 12.45 9.28 -14.70
N GLU A 101 11.14 9.44 -14.50
CA GLU A 101 10.11 8.55 -15.04
C GLU A 101 10.15 8.50 -16.57
N SER A 102 10.15 9.67 -17.21
CA SER A 102 10.18 9.80 -18.67
C SER A 102 11.46 9.21 -19.29
N LEU A 103 12.57 9.23 -18.54
CA LEU A 103 13.84 8.65 -18.94
C LEU A 103 13.97 7.15 -18.60
N GLY A 104 12.99 6.55 -17.92
CA GLY A 104 13.08 5.16 -17.45
C GLY A 104 14.14 4.94 -16.38
N LEU A 105 14.50 5.98 -15.62
CA LEU A 105 15.59 5.96 -14.63
C LEU A 105 15.10 5.85 -13.18
N LEU A 106 13.79 5.74 -12.94
CA LEU A 106 13.24 5.67 -11.57
C LEU A 106 13.84 4.52 -10.77
N GLU A 107 13.88 3.29 -11.27
CA GLU A 107 14.42 2.16 -10.49
C GLU A 107 15.89 2.34 -10.06
N LYS A 108 16.64 3.19 -10.78
CA LYS A 108 18.05 3.45 -10.49
C LYS A 108 18.27 4.66 -9.59
N LEU A 109 17.42 5.69 -9.72
CA LEU A 109 17.65 7.02 -9.17
C LEU A 109 16.54 7.51 -8.22
N HIS A 110 15.46 6.74 -8.10
CA HIS A 110 14.45 6.86 -7.05
C HIS A 110 14.69 5.70 -6.06
N GLY A 111 14.53 5.99 -4.77
CA GLY A 111 14.93 5.10 -3.68
C GLY A 111 14.28 3.73 -3.69
#